data_AF-A0A7J8Z6M4-F1
#
_entry.id   AF-A0A7J8Z6M4-F1
#
_cell.length_a   1.000
_cell.length_b   1.000
_cell.length_c   1.000
_cell.angle_alpha   90.00
_cell.angle_beta   90.00
_cell.angle_gamma   90.00
#
_symmetry.space_group_name_H-M   'P 1'
#
loop_
_entity.id
_entity.type
_entity.pdbx_description
1 polymer ?
#
loop_
_entity_poly.entity_id
_entity_poly.type
_entity_poly.pdbx_seq_one_letter_code
_entity_poly.pdbx_strand_id
1 'polypeptide(L)'
;MEKSMSMAPLLLMVLCLPFALGWHDYNQALSKSILFFEAQRSGYLPHNQRVTWRANSGLNDGKASGVDLVGGYYDAGDNVKFGLPMAFTITMMSWSIIEYGKPMAANGELGHAMEAVKWGTDYLIKAHPEPYVLYGEVGDGNTDHYCWQRPEDMTTDRHAYKIDPSNPGSDLAGETAAAM
;
A
#
# COMPACT_ATOMS: atom_id res chain seq x y z
N MET A 1 71.51 8.59 -19.00
CA MET A 1 70.43 8.35 -19.97
C MET A 1 69.13 8.19 -19.20
N GLU A 2 68.40 9.28 -18.96
CA GLU A 2 67.07 9.21 -18.36
C GLU A 2 66.03 9.15 -19.50
N LYS A 3 65.29 8.05 -19.57
CA LYS A 3 64.17 7.91 -20.51
C LYS A 3 62.94 8.57 -19.87
N SER A 4 62.47 9.65 -20.48
CA SER A 4 61.16 10.24 -20.16
C SER A 4 60.06 9.21 -20.44
N MET A 5 59.38 8.75 -19.39
CA MET A 5 58.22 7.87 -19.51
C MET A 5 56.99 8.72 -19.85
N SER A 6 56.40 8.49 -21.03
CA SER A 6 55.15 9.14 -21.42
C SER A 6 54.00 8.67 -20.53
N MET A 7 53.35 9.60 -19.82
CA MET A 7 52.16 9.34 -19.01
C MET A 7 50.87 9.23 -19.84
N ALA A 8 50.93 9.46 -21.16
CA ALA A 8 49.77 9.41 -22.06
C ALA A 8 49.01 8.06 -22.06
N PRO A 9 49.66 6.88 -22.01
CA PRO A 9 48.95 5.60 -21.99
C PRO A 9 48.16 5.38 -20.69
N LEU A 10 48.68 5.90 -19.57
CA LEU A 10 48.07 5.78 -18.25
C LEU A 10 46.81 6.64 -18.15
N LEU A 11 46.84 7.86 -18.72
CA LEU A 11 45.69 8.76 -18.76
C LEU A 11 44.55 8.22 -19.65
N LEU A 12 44.89 7.57 -20.77
CA LEU A 12 43.93 6.93 -21.66
C LEU A 12 43.25 5.71 -21.01
N MET A 13 43.98 4.96 -20.19
CA MET A 13 43.46 3.81 -19.44
C MET A 13 42.45 4.22 -18.34
N VAL A 14 42.68 5.37 -17.70
CA VAL A 14 41.77 5.91 -16.67
C VAL A 14 40.47 6.48 -17.28
N LEU A 15 40.55 7.05 -18.49
CA LEU A 15 39.37 7.55 -19.23
C LEU A 15 38.51 6.43 -19.85
N CYS A 16 39.06 5.23 -20.05
CA CYS A 16 38.36 4.07 -20.60
C CYS A 16 37.87 3.08 -19.54
N LEU A 17 38.09 3.34 -18.25
CA LEU A 17 37.42 2.58 -17.19
C LEU A 17 35.92 2.93 -17.25
N PRO A 18 35.02 1.96 -17.50
CA PRO A 18 33.60 2.22 -17.35
C PRO A 18 33.38 2.58 -15.89
N PHE A 19 33.17 3.86 -15.61
CA PHE A 19 32.51 4.25 -14.38
C PHE A 19 31.16 3.53 -14.40
N ALA A 20 31.03 2.48 -13.60
CA ALA A 20 29.74 1.88 -13.32
C ALA A 20 28.95 2.89 -12.47
N LEU A 21 28.38 3.89 -13.14
CA LEU A 21 27.32 4.71 -12.58
C LEU A 21 26.12 3.77 -12.46
N GLY A 22 25.89 3.26 -11.25
CA GLY A 22 24.70 2.47 -10.95
C GLY A 22 23.46 3.35 -11.17
N TRP A 23 22.79 3.17 -12.31
CA TRP A 23 21.54 3.85 -12.59
C TRP A 23 20.39 2.96 -12.11
N HIS A 24 19.50 3.51 -11.29
CA HIS A 24 18.26 2.86 -10.90
C HIS A 24 17.13 3.19 -11.88
N ASP A 25 16.40 2.17 -12.34
CA ASP A 25 15.18 2.35 -13.11
C ASP A 25 14.02 2.75 -12.18
N TYR A 26 13.87 4.06 -11.97
CA TYR A 26 12.81 4.60 -11.12
C TYR A 26 11.41 4.44 -11.72
N ASN A 27 11.29 4.27 -13.04
CA ASN A 27 9.99 3.97 -13.66
C ASN A 27 9.53 2.58 -13.25
N GLN A 28 10.42 1.59 -13.35
CA GLN A 28 10.13 0.23 -12.89
C GLN A 28 9.90 0.18 -11.37
N ALA A 29 10.67 0.92 -10.58
CA ALA A 29 10.48 0.99 -9.13
C ALA A 29 9.10 1.56 -8.77
N LEU A 30 8.68 2.65 -9.44
CA LEU A 30 7.35 3.25 -9.26
C LEU A 30 6.23 2.27 -9.62
N SER A 31 6.30 1.62 -10.80
CA SER A 31 5.29 0.65 -11.24
C SER A 31 5.13 -0.51 -10.25
N LYS A 32 6.25 -1.04 -9.74
CA LYS A 32 6.23 -2.13 -8.75
C LYS A 32 5.72 -1.67 -7.39
N SER A 33 6.06 -0.45 -6.97
CA SER A 33 5.56 0.14 -5.72
C SER A 33 4.03 0.27 -5.74
N ILE A 34 3.44 0.67 -6.87
CA ILE A 34 1.98 0.75 -6.99
C ILE A 34 1.35 -0.64 -7.08
N LEU A 35 1.99 -1.57 -7.81
CA LEU A 35 1.53 -2.95 -7.93
C LEU A 35 1.48 -3.68 -6.57
N PHE A 36 2.35 -3.33 -5.62
CA PHE A 36 2.32 -3.86 -4.26
C PHE A 36 0.94 -3.67 -3.60
N PHE A 37 0.29 -2.52 -3.78
CA PHE A 37 -1.02 -2.30 -3.18
C PHE A 37 -2.10 -3.25 -3.73
N GLU A 38 -2.06 -3.61 -5.02
CA GLU A 38 -2.94 -4.66 -5.55
C GLU A 38 -2.72 -6.01 -4.86
N ALA A 39 -1.48 -6.31 -4.49
CA ALA A 39 -1.13 -7.53 -3.76
C ALA A 39 -1.59 -7.51 -2.29
N GLN A 40 -1.95 -6.35 -1.74
CA GLN A 40 -2.45 -6.20 -0.35
C GLN A 40 -3.98 -6.12 -0.24
N ARG A 41 -4.72 -6.06 -1.35
CA ARG A 41 -6.18 -5.87 -1.32
C ARG A 41 -6.89 -6.99 -0.57
N SER A 42 -7.81 -6.65 0.33
CA SER A 42 -8.81 -7.55 0.93
C SER A 42 -10.17 -7.36 0.24
N GLY A 43 -11.03 -8.37 0.21
CA GLY A 43 -12.39 -8.28 -0.33
C GLY A 43 -12.55 -8.91 -1.72
N TYR A 44 -13.54 -8.40 -2.48
CA TYR A 44 -13.81 -8.86 -3.85
C TYR A 44 -12.86 -8.20 -4.84
N LEU A 45 -11.87 -8.94 -5.33
CA LEU A 45 -10.85 -8.39 -6.24
C LEU A 45 -11.44 -8.11 -7.63
N PRO A 46 -11.06 -6.98 -8.26
CA PRO A 46 -11.59 -6.63 -9.56
C PRO A 46 -11.00 -7.53 -10.65
N HIS A 47 -11.80 -7.91 -11.65
CA HIS A 47 -11.40 -8.84 -12.72
C HIS A 47 -10.20 -8.35 -13.56
N ASN A 48 -9.95 -7.04 -13.58
CA ASN A 48 -8.85 -6.41 -14.30
C ASN A 48 -7.60 -6.16 -13.43
N GLN A 49 -7.53 -6.68 -12.20
CA GLN A 49 -6.33 -6.62 -11.37
C GLN A 49 -5.14 -7.30 -12.07
N ARG A 50 -3.94 -6.71 -11.92
CA ARG A 50 -2.68 -7.19 -12.52
C ARG A 50 -2.04 -8.32 -11.70
N VAL A 51 -2.26 -8.34 -10.38
CA VAL A 51 -1.77 -9.40 -9.49
C VAL A 51 -2.66 -10.64 -9.58
N THR A 52 -2.20 -11.67 -10.31
CA THR A 52 -3.00 -12.85 -10.69
C THR A 52 -2.99 -14.02 -9.70
N TRP A 53 -2.14 -13.98 -8.67
CA TRP A 53 -2.03 -15.04 -7.68
C TRP A 53 -2.88 -14.79 -6.42
N ARG A 54 -3.45 -13.60 -6.29
CA ARG A 54 -4.41 -13.22 -5.24
C ARG A 54 -5.85 -13.55 -5.68
N ALA A 55 -6.73 -13.84 -4.73
CA ALA A 55 -8.16 -14.00 -4.98
C ALA A 55 -9.02 -13.35 -3.87
N ASN A 56 -10.35 -13.49 -4.01
CA ASN A 56 -11.31 -12.95 -3.06
C ASN A 56 -11.05 -13.47 -1.64
N SER A 57 -11.07 -12.58 -0.66
CA SER A 57 -10.74 -12.86 0.75
C SER A 57 -11.46 -11.89 1.68
N GLY A 58 -11.58 -12.21 2.98
CA GLY A 58 -12.22 -11.29 3.95
C GLY A 58 -13.70 -10.97 3.65
N LEU A 59 -14.43 -11.89 3.02
CA LEU A 59 -15.77 -11.62 2.46
C LEU A 59 -16.89 -11.47 3.51
N ASN A 60 -16.59 -11.72 4.78
CA ASN A 60 -17.53 -11.59 5.89
C ASN A 60 -17.15 -10.45 6.86
N ASP A 61 -16.16 -9.62 6.51
CA ASP A 61 -15.69 -8.51 7.33
C ASP A 61 -16.85 -7.58 7.73
N GLY A 62 -17.00 -7.33 9.03
CA GLY A 62 -18.04 -6.46 9.57
C GLY A 62 -19.44 -7.08 9.72
N LYS A 63 -19.70 -8.24 9.12
CA LYS A 63 -21.02 -8.87 9.12
C LYS A 63 -21.56 -9.15 10.53
N ALA A 64 -20.71 -9.60 11.45
CA ALA A 64 -21.08 -9.84 12.84
C ALA A 64 -21.47 -8.55 13.59
N SER A 65 -20.97 -7.40 13.13
CA SER A 65 -21.29 -6.07 13.64
C SER A 65 -22.42 -5.39 12.88
N GLY A 66 -23.05 -6.06 11.90
CA GLY A 66 -24.18 -5.52 11.13
C GLY A 66 -23.78 -4.49 10.07
N VAL A 67 -22.51 -4.41 9.68
CA VAL A 67 -21.96 -3.46 8.69
C VAL A 67 -21.22 -4.20 7.57
N ASP A 68 -21.05 -3.56 6.41
CA ASP A 68 -20.17 -4.06 5.35
C ASP A 68 -18.78 -3.44 5.54
N LEU A 69 -17.80 -4.25 5.96
CA LEU A 69 -16.40 -3.83 6.03
C LEU A 69 -15.54 -4.60 5.03
N VAL A 70 -16.11 -5.19 3.98
CA VAL A 70 -15.35 -5.89 2.92
C VAL A 70 -14.61 -4.86 2.07
N GLY A 71 -13.31 -5.08 1.82
CA GLY A 71 -12.45 -4.16 1.07
C GLY A 71 -11.17 -3.77 1.83
N GLY A 72 -10.49 -2.72 1.37
CA GLY A 72 -9.32 -2.16 2.05
C GLY A 72 -8.05 -2.99 1.82
N TYR A 73 -7.01 -2.68 2.59
CA TYR A 73 -5.70 -3.34 2.50
C TYR A 73 -5.40 -4.15 3.76
N TYR A 74 -4.78 -5.31 3.59
CA TYR A 74 -4.05 -5.96 4.67
C TYR A 74 -2.77 -5.16 4.95
N ASP A 75 -2.42 -5.02 6.22
CA ASP A 75 -1.41 -4.06 6.68
C ASP A 75 0.00 -4.41 6.20
N ALA A 76 0.43 -5.65 6.43
CA ALA A 76 1.79 -6.08 6.16
C ALA A 76 1.84 -7.48 5.54
N GLY A 77 2.53 -8.42 6.19
CA GLY A 77 2.54 -9.84 5.81
C GLY A 77 1.41 -10.65 6.48
N ASP A 78 0.56 -9.98 7.23
CA ASP A 78 -0.58 -10.51 7.97
C ASP A 78 -1.89 -10.21 7.22
N ASN A 79 -3.04 -10.58 7.79
CA ASN A 79 -4.37 -10.34 7.22
C ASN A 79 -5.26 -9.45 8.10
N VAL A 80 -4.66 -8.73 9.06
CA VAL A 80 -5.34 -7.68 9.82
C VAL A 80 -5.45 -6.42 8.97
N LYS A 81 -6.56 -5.71 9.14
CA LYS A 81 -6.78 -4.39 8.55
C LYS A 81 -6.62 -3.34 9.63
N PHE A 82 -5.39 -2.86 9.83
CA PHE A 82 -5.12 -1.76 10.75
C PHE A 82 -5.47 -0.42 10.11
N GLY A 83 -6.50 0.25 10.60
CA GLY A 83 -7.07 1.45 9.99
C GLY A 83 -6.13 2.65 10.00
N LEU A 84 -5.34 2.84 11.07
CA LEU A 84 -4.42 3.96 11.18
C LEU A 84 -3.31 3.94 10.11
N PRO A 85 -2.48 2.88 9.97
CA PRO A 85 -1.46 2.82 8.93
C PRO A 85 -2.07 2.76 7.51
N MET A 86 -3.26 2.18 7.35
CA MET A 86 -3.98 2.19 6.08
C MET A 86 -4.38 3.62 5.67
N ALA A 87 -4.99 4.39 6.57
CA ALA A 87 -5.35 5.79 6.34
C ALA A 87 -4.11 6.62 6.00
N PHE A 88 -3.04 6.51 6.81
CA PHE A 88 -1.78 7.20 6.53
C PHE A 88 -1.21 6.88 5.15
N THR A 89 -1.25 5.62 4.75
CA THR A 89 -0.81 5.18 3.42
C THR A 89 -1.62 5.85 2.32
N ILE A 90 -2.94 5.96 2.48
CA ILE A 90 -3.83 6.61 1.52
C ILE A 90 -3.56 8.13 1.47
N THR A 91 -3.36 8.79 2.61
CA THR A 91 -2.95 10.20 2.70
C THR A 91 -1.67 10.44 1.90
N MET A 92 -0.64 9.62 2.13
CA MET A 92 0.66 9.77 1.47
C MET A 92 0.62 9.44 -0.02
N MET A 93 -0.17 8.44 -0.46
CA MET A 93 -0.40 8.18 -1.89
C MET A 93 -1.11 9.36 -2.56
N SER A 94 -2.14 9.90 -1.92
CA SER A 94 -2.90 11.06 -2.44
C SER A 94 -2.01 12.29 -2.56
N TRP A 95 -1.19 12.57 -1.54
CA TRP A 95 -0.23 13.66 -1.58
C TRP A 95 0.80 13.46 -2.71
N SER A 96 1.32 12.25 -2.88
CA SER A 96 2.24 11.94 -3.98
C SER A 96 1.61 12.17 -5.37
N ILE A 97 0.32 11.85 -5.55
CA ILE A 97 -0.41 12.14 -6.79
C ILE A 97 -0.58 13.65 -6.99
N ILE A 98 -0.87 14.41 -5.93
CA ILE A 98 -1.01 15.87 -6.02
C ILE A 98 0.30 16.52 -6.49
N GLU A 99 1.43 16.13 -5.91
CA GLU A 99 2.75 16.71 -6.22
C GLU A 99 3.33 16.19 -7.54
N TYR A 100 3.18 14.89 -7.82
CA TYR A 100 3.90 14.18 -8.87
C TYR A 100 2.98 13.48 -9.88
N GLY A 101 1.70 13.84 -9.94
CA GLY A 101 0.74 13.21 -10.87
C GLY A 101 1.11 13.36 -12.35
N LYS A 102 1.74 14.48 -12.76
CA LYS A 102 2.21 14.69 -14.13
C LYS A 102 3.30 13.68 -14.55
N PRO A 103 4.42 13.52 -13.82
CA PRO A 103 5.39 12.49 -14.15
C PRO A 103 4.84 11.07 -14.00
N MET A 104 3.93 10.80 -13.04
CA MET A 104 3.23 9.50 -12.97
C MET A 104 2.41 9.23 -14.25
N ALA A 105 1.71 10.23 -14.78
CA ALA A 105 0.95 10.12 -16.02
C ALA A 105 1.87 9.87 -17.23
N ALA A 106 3.02 10.56 -17.29
CA ALA A 106 4.02 10.34 -18.33
C ALA A 106 4.59 8.91 -18.30
N ASN A 107 4.65 8.28 -17.12
CA ASN A 107 5.03 6.87 -16.95
C ASN A 107 3.84 5.89 -17.06
N GLY A 108 2.61 6.37 -17.32
CA GLY A 108 1.41 5.53 -17.42
C GLY A 108 0.87 4.98 -16.11
N GLU A 109 1.39 5.40 -14.95
CA GLU A 109 1.03 4.85 -13.64
C GLU A 109 -0.03 5.68 -12.87
N LEU A 110 -0.36 6.89 -13.33
CA LEU A 110 -1.32 7.76 -12.63
C LEU A 110 -2.67 7.06 -12.40
N GLY A 111 -3.19 6.34 -13.40
CA GLY A 111 -4.45 5.60 -13.27
C GLY A 111 -4.37 4.52 -12.20
N HIS A 112 -3.27 3.77 -12.15
CA HIS A 112 -3.07 2.73 -11.13
C HIS A 112 -2.90 3.31 -9.73
N ALA A 113 -2.21 4.44 -9.59
CA ALA A 113 -2.09 5.15 -8.31
C ALA A 113 -3.44 5.66 -7.81
N MET A 114 -4.26 6.23 -8.69
CA MET A 114 -5.62 6.67 -8.35
C MET A 114 -6.53 5.50 -7.95
N GLU A 115 -6.45 4.37 -8.64
CA GLU A 115 -7.19 3.15 -8.27
C GLU A 115 -6.73 2.59 -6.91
N ALA A 116 -5.44 2.71 -6.57
CA ALA A 116 -4.93 2.32 -5.27
C ALA A 116 -5.48 3.22 -4.15
N VAL A 117 -5.53 4.55 -4.36
CA VAL A 117 -6.17 5.49 -3.43
C VAL A 117 -7.66 5.16 -3.28
N LYS A 118 -8.38 5.02 -4.41
CA LYS A 118 -9.81 4.74 -4.42
C LYS A 118 -10.17 3.47 -3.65
N TRP A 119 -9.40 2.39 -3.82
CA TRP A 119 -9.63 1.13 -3.10
C TRP A 119 -9.58 1.32 -1.57
N GLY A 120 -8.63 2.14 -1.10
CA GLY A 120 -8.49 2.49 0.30
C GLY A 120 -9.63 3.38 0.79
N THR A 121 -9.94 4.47 0.08
CA THR A 121 -10.99 5.42 0.49
C THR A 121 -12.38 4.82 0.42
N ASP A 122 -12.69 3.96 -0.55
CA ASP A 122 -13.94 3.20 -0.59
C ASP A 122 -14.14 2.38 0.70
N TYR A 123 -13.07 1.79 1.23
CA TYR A 123 -13.11 1.08 2.51
C TYR A 123 -13.27 2.03 3.71
N LEU A 124 -12.56 3.16 3.73
CA LEU A 124 -12.70 4.14 4.83
C LEU A 124 -14.12 4.72 4.90
N ILE A 125 -14.79 4.91 3.76
CA ILE A 125 -16.21 5.30 3.71
C ILE A 125 -17.09 4.23 4.36
N LYS A 126 -16.87 2.95 4.02
CA LYS A 126 -17.59 1.84 4.65
C LYS A 126 -17.32 1.73 6.16
N ALA A 127 -16.08 2.01 6.57
CA ALA A 127 -15.67 2.02 7.96
C ALA A 127 -16.32 3.15 8.77
N HIS A 128 -16.88 4.17 8.12
CA HIS A 128 -17.64 5.25 8.75
C HIS A 128 -19.15 5.17 8.40
N PRO A 129 -19.89 4.16 8.90
CA PRO A 129 -21.26 3.89 8.46
C PRO A 129 -22.29 4.90 8.96
N GLU A 130 -21.99 5.62 10.04
CA GLU A 130 -22.88 6.61 10.64
C GLU A 130 -22.07 7.70 11.38
N PRO A 131 -22.67 8.86 11.69
CA PRO A 131 -21.98 9.93 12.40
C PRO A 131 -21.34 9.45 13.71
N TYR A 132 -20.09 9.87 13.92
CA TYR A 132 -19.29 9.58 15.11
C TYR A 132 -18.96 8.11 15.36
N VAL A 133 -19.18 7.20 14.40
CA VAL A 133 -18.74 5.80 14.50
C VAL A 133 -17.73 5.51 13.41
N LEU A 134 -16.52 5.11 13.79
CA LEU A 134 -15.47 4.72 12.85
C LEU A 134 -14.88 3.37 13.24
N TYR A 135 -14.95 2.40 12.32
CA TYR A 135 -14.28 1.11 12.47
C TYR A 135 -12.79 1.26 12.14
N GLY A 136 -11.95 0.98 13.13
CA GLY A 136 -10.50 1.16 13.05
C GLY A 136 -9.73 -0.11 12.76
N GLU A 137 -10.34 -1.28 12.95
CA GLU A 137 -9.65 -2.56 12.84
C GLU A 137 -10.61 -3.68 12.45
N VAL A 138 -10.14 -4.60 11.61
CA VAL A 138 -10.81 -5.88 11.33
C VAL A 138 -9.79 -7.00 11.36
N GLY A 139 -9.97 -7.97 12.25
CA GLY A 139 -8.98 -9.00 12.58
C GLY A 139 -8.52 -8.88 14.02
N ASP A 140 -8.34 -10.00 14.71
CA ASP A 140 -7.58 -10.03 15.97
C ASP A 140 -6.11 -10.35 15.67
N GLY A 141 -5.20 -9.43 16.01
CA GLY A 141 -3.78 -9.57 15.69
C GLY A 141 -3.12 -10.84 16.26
N ASN A 142 -3.53 -11.30 17.44
CA ASN A 142 -2.92 -12.49 18.04
C ASN A 142 -3.26 -13.76 17.25
N THR A 143 -4.54 -13.96 16.95
CA THR A 143 -4.99 -15.14 16.20
C THR A 143 -4.54 -15.11 14.75
N ASP A 144 -4.53 -13.92 14.13
CA ASP A 144 -4.04 -13.75 12.76
C ASP A 144 -2.55 -14.08 12.65
N HIS A 145 -1.72 -13.54 13.55
CA HIS A 145 -0.26 -13.72 13.51
C HIS A 145 0.20 -15.12 13.95
N TYR A 146 -0.63 -15.86 14.68
CA TYR A 146 -0.34 -17.26 15.03
C TYR A 146 -0.53 -18.21 13.83
N CYS A 147 -1.21 -17.77 12.76
CA CYS A 147 -1.52 -18.60 11.60
C CYS A 147 -0.77 -18.13 10.35
N TRP A 148 0.07 -19.00 9.78
CA TRP A 148 0.69 -18.75 8.47
C TRP A 148 -0.18 -19.32 7.35
N GLN A 149 -1.03 -18.48 6.77
CA GLN A 149 -1.98 -18.90 5.74
C GLN A 149 -2.22 -17.82 4.69
N ARG A 150 -2.78 -18.25 3.56
CA ARG A 150 -3.25 -17.32 2.51
C ARG A 150 -4.51 -16.59 3.00
N PRO A 151 -4.71 -15.31 2.65
CA PRO A 151 -5.94 -14.58 3.00
C PRO A 151 -7.20 -15.24 2.46
N GLU A 152 -7.09 -15.96 1.34
CA GLU A 152 -8.19 -16.70 0.70
C GLU A 152 -8.68 -17.90 1.52
N ASP A 153 -7.83 -18.46 2.39
CA ASP A 153 -8.12 -19.65 3.21
C ASP A 153 -8.36 -19.29 4.69
N MET A 154 -8.39 -18.01 5.02
CA MET A 154 -8.38 -17.50 6.38
C MET A 154 -9.58 -17.96 7.22
N THR A 155 -9.29 -18.58 8.37
CA THR A 155 -10.28 -19.00 9.39
C THR A 155 -10.07 -18.34 10.76
N THR A 156 -9.20 -17.34 10.87
CA THR A 156 -8.92 -16.61 12.12
C THR A 156 -10.07 -15.68 12.51
N ASP A 157 -10.08 -15.20 13.75
CA ASP A 157 -11.12 -14.27 14.19
C ASP A 157 -10.96 -12.93 13.46
N ARG A 158 -12.08 -12.44 12.91
CA ARG A 158 -12.18 -11.20 12.15
C ARG A 158 -13.11 -10.20 12.82
N HIS A 159 -13.05 -10.15 14.14
CA HIS A 159 -13.74 -9.15 14.93
C HIS A 159 -13.43 -7.74 14.42
N ALA A 160 -14.44 -6.88 14.41
CA ALA A 160 -14.32 -5.50 13.96
C ALA A 160 -14.38 -4.56 15.17
N TYR A 161 -13.36 -3.71 15.32
CA TYR A 161 -13.25 -2.77 16.43
C TYR A 161 -13.54 -1.35 15.94
N LYS A 162 -14.21 -0.57 16.78
CA LYS A 162 -14.63 0.79 16.44
C LYS A 162 -14.27 1.78 17.54
N ILE A 163 -14.13 3.03 17.14
CA ILE A 163 -14.14 4.20 18.01
C ILE A 163 -15.49 4.91 17.92
N ASP A 164 -15.90 5.52 19.02
CA ASP A 164 -17.14 6.28 19.16
C ASP A 164 -17.01 7.33 20.28
N PRO A 165 -18.03 8.17 20.57
CA PRO A 165 -17.92 9.17 21.63
C PRO A 165 -17.66 8.60 23.04
N SER A 166 -17.97 7.32 23.28
CA SER A 166 -17.67 6.65 24.56
C SER A 166 -16.29 5.99 24.58
N ASN A 167 -15.76 5.65 23.40
CA ASN A 167 -14.45 5.02 23.19
C ASN A 167 -13.69 5.78 22.09
N PRO A 168 -13.14 6.98 22.40
CA PRO A 168 -12.61 7.87 21.37
C PRO A 168 -11.25 7.41 20.82
N GLY A 169 -10.93 7.85 19.60
CA GLY A 169 -9.61 7.66 18.96
C GLY A 169 -9.31 8.77 17.96
N SER A 170 -8.88 9.92 18.47
CA SER A 170 -8.70 11.14 17.67
C SER A 170 -7.59 11.05 16.63
N ASP A 171 -6.55 10.25 16.91
CA ASP A 171 -5.46 9.93 15.98
C ASP A 171 -5.99 9.17 14.76
N LEU A 172 -6.69 8.06 14.98
CA LEU A 172 -7.32 7.27 13.92
C LEU A 172 -8.34 8.11 13.14
N ALA A 173 -9.23 8.82 13.83
CA ALA A 173 -10.24 9.66 13.19
C ALA A 173 -9.60 10.80 12.37
N GLY A 174 -8.57 11.44 12.92
CA GLY A 174 -7.86 12.53 12.28
C GLY A 174 -7.10 12.08 11.03
N GLU A 175 -6.37 10.96 11.10
CA GLU A 175 -5.66 10.42 9.93
C GLU A 175 -6.63 9.90 8.87
N THR A 176 -7.73 9.25 9.29
CA THR A 176 -8.79 8.84 8.35
C THR A 176 -9.40 10.04 7.66
N ALA A 177 -9.61 11.16 8.37
CA ALA A 177 -10.09 12.39 7.75
C ALA A 177 -9.06 13.02 6.80
N ALA A 178 -7.76 12.92 7.07
CA ALA A 178 -6.71 13.41 6.17
C ALA A 178 -6.61 12.60 4.87
N ALA A 179 -6.97 11.31 4.92
CA ALA A 179 -6.98 10.41 3.77
C ALA A 179 -8.15 10.66 2.78
N MET A 180 -9.14 11.47 3.16
CA MET A 180 -10.41 11.69 2.44
C MET A 180 -10.48 13.06 1.77
#